data_AF-A0A1E1KB98-F1
#
_entry.id   AF-A0A1E1KB98-F1
#
_cell.length_a   1.000
_cell.length_b   1.000
_cell.length_c   1.000
_cell.angle_alpha   90.00
_cell.angle_beta   90.00
_cell.angle_gamma   90.00
#
_symmetry.space_group_name_H-M   'P 1'
#
loop_
_entity.id
_entity.type
_entity.pdbx_description
1 polymer ?
#
loop_
_entity_poly.entity_id
_entity_poly.type
_entity_poly.pdbx_seq_one_letter_code
_entity_poly.pdbx_strand_id
1 'polypeptide(L)'
;MPVSPKFPDTLSPSSSQSPPSSTSSLSISQNPYVPLSSLSLVFIEFYIQASGLTSNRNHVRLTRKFDMPSSDYEFNIPAEFSSVDEACLALDYIRTTGIRMSDTALRKQTSANLKELRVTLDQVHTFSSTRKKEWSRALSRFLTTNPDMENERSILMLKMHHTFMGINTAVGRIGLVPDECVFDSFITMFKRIVELCSQIIAAESNLERPRRIFCLDTGIITALFIVATKCRDGPTRWKAHEILISSDRQEGILNSILTARVAKRVIEIEETGLKQPLFAADLPGFRRLAGVEVDFGQDSKQATVRLLHRSPLAGPPAPQQSIEETWEL
;
A
#
# COMPACT_ATOMS: atom_id res chain seq x y z
N MET A 1 98.77 9.93 6.49
CA MET A 1 98.92 11.08 7.41
C MET A 1 98.10 12.24 6.86
N PRO A 2 97.43 13.01 7.74
CA PRO A 2 96.01 13.32 7.57
C PRO A 2 95.78 14.66 6.87
N VAL A 3 94.73 14.72 6.06
CA VAL A 3 94.12 15.99 5.62
C VAL A 3 92.64 15.91 6.03
N SER A 4 92.32 16.58 7.11
CA SER A 4 90.95 16.88 7.51
C SER A 4 90.51 18.19 6.87
N PRO A 5 89.39 18.23 6.14
CA PRO A 5 88.67 19.47 5.95
C PRO A 5 87.42 19.48 6.83
N LYS A 6 87.25 20.62 7.52
CA LYS A 6 86.14 21.00 8.38
C LYS A 6 84.80 20.88 7.67
N PHE A 7 83.82 20.27 8.32
CA PHE A 7 82.40 20.47 8.04
C PHE A 7 81.96 21.83 8.62
N PRO A 8 81.30 22.70 7.84
CA PRO A 8 80.37 23.67 8.37
C PRO A 8 78.95 23.12 8.35
N ASP A 9 78.34 23.13 9.53
CA ASP A 9 76.91 22.95 9.76
C ASP A 9 76.07 24.02 9.04
N THR A 10 74.78 23.74 8.93
CA THR A 10 73.65 24.61 8.53
C THR A 10 73.19 24.56 7.07
N LEU A 11 72.66 23.40 6.66
CA LEU A 11 71.56 23.36 5.69
C LEU A 11 70.23 23.35 6.47
N SER A 12 69.53 24.48 6.40
CA SER A 12 68.14 24.64 6.82
C SER A 12 67.27 23.55 6.15
N PRO A 13 66.37 22.88 6.88
CA PRO A 13 65.47 21.93 6.26
C PRO A 13 64.54 22.69 5.32
N SER A 14 64.60 22.28 4.05
CA SER A 14 63.64 22.58 3.00
C SER A 14 62.21 22.55 3.55
N SER A 15 61.48 23.61 3.29
CA SER A 15 60.04 23.70 3.48
C SER A 15 59.37 22.55 2.73
N SER A 16 59.06 21.48 3.45
CA SER A 16 58.14 20.44 3.03
C SER A 16 56.76 21.11 2.92
N GLN A 17 56.41 21.53 1.71
CA GLN A 17 55.03 21.84 1.37
C GLN A 17 54.21 20.58 1.63
N SER A 18 53.50 20.59 2.75
CA SER A 18 52.41 19.66 3.01
C SER A 18 51.37 19.88 1.91
N PRO A 19 50.82 18.83 1.29
CA PRO A 19 49.67 19.03 0.41
C PRO A 19 48.56 19.70 1.24
N PRO A 20 47.78 20.62 0.65
CA PRO A 20 46.68 21.22 1.38
C PRO A 20 45.77 20.08 1.84
N SER A 21 45.62 19.95 3.15
CA SER A 21 44.60 19.12 3.78
C SER A 21 43.26 19.71 3.39
N SER A 22 42.77 19.37 2.20
CA SER A 22 41.37 19.47 1.85
C SER A 22 40.65 18.44 2.70
N THR A 23 40.40 18.77 3.97
CA THR A 23 39.31 18.17 4.71
C THR A 23 38.03 18.62 4.01
N SER A 24 37.66 17.90 2.96
CA SER A 24 36.32 17.92 2.42
C SER A 24 35.41 17.44 3.55
N SER A 25 34.92 18.37 4.35
CA SER A 25 33.86 18.06 5.30
C SER A 25 32.68 17.57 4.46
N LEU A 26 32.32 16.30 4.62
CA LEU A 26 31.07 15.77 4.09
C LEU A 26 29.95 16.62 4.72
N SER A 27 29.37 17.54 3.95
CA SER A 27 28.13 18.20 4.36
C SER A 27 27.04 17.13 4.35
N ILE A 28 26.81 16.52 5.51
CA ILE A 28 25.74 15.56 5.72
C ILE A 28 24.42 16.26 5.39
N SER A 29 23.73 15.78 4.35
CA SER A 29 22.31 16.10 4.11
C SER A 29 21.54 15.92 5.42
N GLN A 30 20.51 16.74 5.69
CA GLN A 30 19.70 16.61 6.92
C GLN A 30 19.08 15.21 7.11
N ASN A 31 19.10 14.35 6.08
CA ASN A 31 19.01 12.90 6.20
C ASN A 31 19.99 12.21 5.22
N PRO A 32 21.17 11.74 5.66
CA PRO A 32 22.10 11.03 4.77
C PRO A 32 21.63 9.59 4.48
N TYR A 33 20.80 9.02 5.35
CA TYR A 33 20.24 7.68 5.24
C TYR A 33 18.77 7.70 5.66
N VAL A 34 17.94 6.85 5.04
CA VAL A 34 16.54 6.68 5.43
C VAL A 34 16.50 6.03 6.83
N PRO A 35 15.82 6.62 7.82
CA PRO A 35 15.70 6.03 9.16
C PRO A 35 15.16 4.60 9.11
N LEU A 36 15.63 3.73 10.00
CA LEU A 36 15.19 2.33 10.04
C LEU A 36 13.67 2.20 10.28
N SER A 37 13.06 3.17 10.98
CA SER A 37 11.61 3.30 11.13
C SER A 37 10.89 3.60 9.83
N SER A 38 11.50 4.36 8.91
CA SER A 38 10.95 4.61 7.58
C SER A 38 11.14 3.39 6.67
N LEU A 39 12.28 2.69 6.78
CA LEU A 39 12.50 1.42 6.07
C LEU A 39 11.56 0.32 6.55
N SER A 40 11.22 0.25 7.84
CA SER A 40 10.30 -0.75 8.35
C SER A 40 8.88 -0.59 7.80
N LEU A 41 8.41 0.65 7.56
CA LEU A 41 7.14 0.91 6.90
C LEU A 41 7.11 0.31 5.49
N VAL A 42 8.18 0.54 4.74
CA VAL A 42 8.38 0.01 3.38
C VAL A 42 8.39 -1.53 3.37
N PHE A 43 9.06 -2.17 4.33
CA PHE A 43 9.09 -3.64 4.43
C PHE A 43 7.75 -4.22 4.92
N ILE A 44 7.00 -3.52 5.78
CA ILE A 44 5.64 -3.92 6.16
C ILE A 44 4.72 -3.89 4.94
N GLU A 45 4.82 -2.86 4.11
CA GLU A 45 4.01 -2.71 2.90
C GLU A 45 4.32 -3.81 1.88
N PHE A 46 5.60 -4.04 1.60
CA PHE A 46 6.04 -5.16 0.76
C PHE A 46 5.60 -6.52 1.35
N TYR A 47 5.66 -6.69 2.67
CA TYR A 47 5.21 -7.90 3.34
C TYR A 47 3.71 -8.12 3.22
N ILE A 48 2.88 -7.08 3.32
CA ILE A 48 1.43 -7.17 3.10
C ILE A 48 1.15 -7.63 1.67
N GLN A 49 1.80 -6.99 0.69
CA GLN A 49 1.68 -7.38 -0.72
C GLN A 49 2.11 -8.83 -0.95
N ALA A 50 3.27 -9.22 -0.42
CA ALA A 50 3.79 -10.59 -0.53
C ALA A 50 2.88 -11.62 0.16
N SER A 51 2.32 -11.28 1.33
CA SER A 51 1.43 -12.15 2.09
C SER A 51 0.10 -12.42 1.38
N GLY A 52 -0.40 -11.45 0.60
CA GLY A 52 -1.60 -11.62 -0.23
C GLY A 52 -1.40 -12.54 -1.44
N LEU A 53 -0.15 -12.78 -1.87
CA LEU A 53 0.19 -13.66 -3.00
C LEU A 53 0.65 -15.06 -2.57
N THR A 54 0.72 -15.36 -1.27
CA THR A 54 1.26 -16.64 -0.79
C THR A 54 0.41 -17.22 0.34
N SER A 55 -0.91 -17.35 0.13
CA SER A 55 -1.83 -17.89 1.14
C SER A 55 -1.54 -19.34 1.56
N ASN A 56 -0.74 -20.09 0.79
CA ASN A 56 -0.57 -21.53 0.98
C ASN A 56 0.74 -21.95 1.68
N ARG A 57 1.52 -21.03 2.27
CA ARG A 57 2.53 -21.43 3.26
C ARG A 57 2.05 -21.01 4.63
N ASN A 58 2.23 -21.87 5.62
CA ASN A 58 2.12 -21.53 7.03
C ASN A 58 3.15 -20.41 7.33
N HIS A 59 2.80 -19.16 7.06
CA HIS A 59 3.70 -18.04 7.20
C HIS A 59 3.70 -17.61 8.65
N VAL A 60 4.73 -18.08 9.35
CA VAL A 60 5.19 -17.50 10.61
C VAL A 60 5.37 -16.00 10.42
N ARG A 61 4.37 -15.24 10.90
CA ARG A 61 4.39 -13.87 11.45
C ARG A 61 5.80 -13.25 11.52
N LEU A 62 6.33 -12.79 10.39
CA LEU A 62 7.65 -12.13 10.31
C LEU A 62 7.61 -10.65 10.70
N THR A 63 6.41 -10.09 10.95
CA THR A 63 6.24 -8.81 11.66
C THR A 63 7.00 -8.76 12.99
N ARG A 64 7.33 -9.94 13.58
CA ARG A 64 8.20 -10.09 14.75
C ARG A 64 9.61 -9.47 14.62
N LYS A 65 10.17 -9.32 13.41
CA LYS A 65 11.53 -8.75 13.21
C LYS A 65 11.55 -7.26 12.88
N PHE A 66 10.41 -6.68 12.52
CA PHE A 66 10.28 -5.23 12.24
C PHE A 66 9.42 -4.50 13.28
N ASP A 67 8.95 -5.20 14.32
CA ASP A 67 8.47 -4.63 15.58
C ASP A 67 9.64 -3.96 16.32
N MET A 68 10.17 -2.87 15.75
CA MET A 68 10.85 -1.89 16.57
C MET A 68 9.78 -1.26 17.46
N PRO A 69 9.94 -1.27 18.80
CA PRO A 69 9.14 -0.41 19.65
C PRO A 69 9.51 1.02 19.26
N SER A 70 8.72 1.65 18.38
CA SER A 70 8.70 3.09 18.27
C SER A 70 8.05 3.59 19.56
N SER A 71 8.80 3.57 20.66
CA SER A 71 8.35 3.90 22.01
C SER A 71 7.78 5.32 22.09
N ASP A 72 8.11 6.21 21.15
CA ASP A 72 7.82 7.64 21.28
C ASP A 72 7.23 8.29 20.03
N TYR A 73 6.75 7.52 19.05
CA TYR A 73 6.14 8.09 17.84
C TYR A 73 4.64 8.34 18.04
N GLU A 74 4.30 9.25 18.95
CA GLU A 74 2.97 9.89 18.94
C GLU A 74 2.99 10.94 17.83
N PHE A 75 2.72 10.50 16.59
CA PHE A 75 2.65 11.42 15.47
C PHE A 75 1.36 12.24 15.58
N ASN A 76 1.49 13.47 16.07
CA ASN A 76 0.37 14.39 16.17
C ASN A 76 0.09 14.99 14.78
N ILE A 77 -1.14 14.83 14.29
CA ILE A 77 -1.56 15.43 13.02
C ILE A 77 -1.77 16.93 13.27
N PRO A 78 -1.00 17.81 12.61
CA PRO A 78 -1.09 19.24 12.85
C PRO A 78 -2.45 19.80 12.41
N ALA A 79 -2.73 21.04 12.81
CA ALA A 79 -3.95 21.73 12.41
C ALA A 79 -3.99 22.05 10.89
N GLU A 80 -2.84 22.19 10.27
CA GLU A 80 -2.58 22.44 8.85
C GLU A 80 -1.19 21.85 8.53
N PHE A 81 -1.03 21.22 7.38
CA PHE A 81 0.28 20.70 6.97
C PHE A 81 1.16 21.82 6.44
N SER A 82 2.46 21.73 6.71
CA SER A 82 3.49 22.61 6.17
C SER A 82 4.00 22.17 4.80
N SER A 83 3.87 20.89 4.47
CA SER A 83 4.31 20.31 3.21
C SER A 83 3.53 19.05 2.83
N VAL A 84 3.66 18.65 1.56
CA VAL A 84 3.12 17.38 1.05
C VAL A 84 3.78 16.18 1.73
N ASP A 85 5.07 16.27 2.04
CA ASP A 85 5.81 15.20 2.74
C ASP A 85 5.26 14.99 4.16
N GLU A 86 4.93 16.07 4.88
CA GLU A 86 4.29 15.97 6.20
C GLU A 86 2.92 15.30 6.12
N ALA A 87 2.12 15.65 5.09
CA ALA A 87 0.84 14.99 4.83
C ALA A 87 1.01 13.50 4.49
N CYS A 88 2.05 13.13 3.75
CA CYS A 88 2.38 11.74 3.44
C CYS A 88 2.74 10.95 4.69
N LEU A 89 3.71 11.43 5.47
CA LEU A 89 4.15 10.81 6.72
C LEU A 89 2.99 10.63 7.71
N ALA A 90 2.10 11.63 7.80
CA ALA A 90 0.91 11.55 8.62
C ALA A 90 -0.04 10.43 8.19
N LEU A 91 -0.23 10.25 6.87
CA LEU A 91 -1.10 9.21 6.34
C LEU A 91 -0.50 7.82 6.55
N ASP A 92 0.82 7.69 6.36
CA ASP A 92 1.56 6.44 6.56
C ASP A 92 1.56 6.00 8.02
N TYR A 93 1.66 6.97 8.94
CA TYR A 93 1.52 6.71 10.36
C TYR A 93 0.16 6.10 10.71
N ILE A 94 -0.93 6.66 10.17
CA ILE A 94 -2.29 6.15 10.41
C ILE A 94 -2.39 4.71 9.88
N ARG A 95 -1.94 4.47 8.64
CA ARG A 95 -1.99 3.16 7.99
C ARG A 95 -1.24 2.11 8.81
N THR A 96 0.01 2.38 9.15
CA THR A 96 0.86 1.42 9.86
C THR A 96 0.38 1.17 11.27
N THR A 97 -0.08 2.19 11.98
CA THR A 97 -0.65 2.00 13.33
C THR A 97 -1.88 1.10 13.26
N GLY A 98 -2.78 1.32 12.29
CA GLY A 98 -3.94 0.46 12.06
C GLY A 98 -3.57 -0.99 11.75
N ILE A 99 -2.56 -1.22 10.89
CA ILE A 99 -2.03 -2.55 10.57
C ILE A 99 -1.47 -3.22 11.83
N ARG A 100 -0.64 -2.54 12.62
CA ARG A 100 -0.02 -3.10 13.83
C ARG A 100 -1.06 -3.46 14.89
N MET A 101 -2.07 -2.62 15.08
CA MET A 101 -3.19 -2.91 15.97
C MET A 101 -3.97 -4.15 15.50
N SER A 102 -4.23 -4.27 14.20
CA SER A 102 -4.94 -5.41 13.59
C SER A 102 -4.12 -6.71 13.70
N ASP A 103 -2.82 -6.67 13.40
CA ASP A 103 -1.91 -7.81 13.55
C ASP A 103 -1.83 -8.27 15.01
N THR A 104 -1.76 -7.32 15.95
CA THR A 104 -1.81 -7.64 17.39
C THR A 104 -3.11 -8.35 17.77
N ALA A 105 -4.24 -7.93 17.21
CA ALA A 105 -5.54 -8.55 17.44
C ALA A 105 -5.59 -10.00 16.92
N LEU A 106 -5.16 -10.19 15.67
CA LEU A 106 -5.09 -11.51 15.04
C LEU A 106 -4.08 -12.43 15.75
N ARG A 107 -3.02 -11.86 16.32
CA ARG A 107 -2.02 -12.61 17.09
C ARG A 107 -2.55 -13.16 18.40
N LYS A 108 -3.39 -12.39 19.09
CA LYS A 108 -4.04 -12.77 20.36
C LYS A 108 -5.23 -13.71 20.17
N GLN A 109 -5.65 -13.97 18.93
CA GLN A 109 -6.74 -14.87 18.62
C GLN A 109 -6.43 -16.30 19.08
N THR A 110 -6.93 -16.66 20.25
CA THR A 110 -7.24 -18.04 20.63
C THR A 110 -8.67 -18.35 20.16
N SER A 111 -8.95 -19.62 19.83
CA SER A 111 -10.21 -20.08 19.24
C SER A 111 -11.48 -19.68 20.02
N ALA A 112 -11.37 -19.21 21.27
CA ALA A 112 -12.48 -18.97 22.17
C ALA A 112 -13.01 -17.51 22.26
N ASN A 113 -12.34 -16.48 21.71
CA ASN A 113 -12.71 -15.08 22.05
C ASN A 113 -13.00 -14.14 20.87
N LEU A 114 -14.00 -14.45 20.04
CA LEU A 114 -14.51 -13.59 18.96
C LEU A 114 -14.95 -12.19 19.44
N LYS A 115 -15.35 -12.05 20.70
CA LYS A 115 -15.76 -10.76 21.30
C LYS A 115 -14.57 -9.80 21.43
N GLU A 116 -13.42 -10.30 21.88
CA GLU A 116 -12.19 -9.50 22.03
C GLU A 116 -11.64 -9.04 20.68
N LEU A 117 -11.71 -9.91 19.67
CA LEU A 117 -11.37 -9.56 18.29
C LEU A 117 -12.27 -8.43 17.76
N ARG A 118 -13.59 -8.53 17.96
CA ARG A 118 -14.55 -7.46 17.58
C ARG A 118 -14.24 -6.13 18.25
N VAL A 119 -13.98 -6.14 19.57
CA VAL A 119 -13.63 -4.94 20.31
C VAL A 119 -12.35 -4.30 19.75
N THR A 120 -11.33 -5.11 19.47
CA THR A 120 -10.08 -4.59 18.92
C THR A 120 -10.26 -4.02 17.51
N LEU A 121 -11.04 -4.69 16.65
CA LEU A 121 -11.38 -4.18 15.31
C LEU A 121 -12.16 -2.86 15.38
N ASP A 122 -13.07 -2.72 16.35
CA ASP A 122 -13.81 -1.47 16.58
C ASP A 122 -12.89 -0.35 17.07
N GLN A 123 -11.89 -0.67 17.90
CA GLN A 123 -10.86 0.29 18.30
C GLN A 123 -10.01 0.73 17.10
N VAL A 124 -9.57 -0.19 16.25
CA VAL A 124 -8.82 0.11 15.01
C VAL A 124 -9.63 1.02 14.10
N HIS A 125 -10.90 0.68 13.88
CA HIS A 125 -11.80 1.45 13.03
C HIS A 125 -12.01 2.86 13.60
N THR A 126 -12.25 2.99 14.91
CA THR A 126 -12.48 4.27 15.58
C THR A 126 -11.23 5.15 15.52
N PHE A 127 -10.07 4.59 15.86
CA PHE A 127 -8.77 5.29 15.76
C PHE A 127 -8.54 5.80 14.33
N SER A 128 -8.64 4.91 13.34
CA SER A 128 -8.38 5.25 11.94
C SER A 128 -9.37 6.30 11.42
N SER A 129 -10.66 6.16 11.77
CA SER A 129 -11.70 7.11 11.36
C SER A 129 -11.46 8.51 11.93
N THR A 130 -11.08 8.61 13.20
CA THR A 130 -10.78 9.90 13.84
C THR A 130 -9.56 10.55 13.21
N ARG A 131 -8.44 9.82 13.12
CA ARG A 131 -7.20 10.35 12.53
C ARG A 131 -7.36 10.73 11.06
N LYS A 132 -8.14 9.98 10.29
CA LYS A 132 -8.47 10.34 8.91
C LYS A 132 -9.24 11.66 8.77
N LYS A 133 -10.15 11.95 9.70
CA LYS A 133 -10.88 13.23 9.71
C LYS A 133 -9.95 14.39 10.03
N GLU A 134 -9.06 14.21 11.00
CA GLU A 134 -8.01 15.19 11.33
C GLU A 134 -7.11 15.46 10.12
N TRP A 135 -6.61 14.40 9.50
CA TRP A 135 -5.78 14.48 8.29
C TRP A 135 -6.48 15.21 7.14
N SER A 136 -7.75 14.89 6.88
CA SER A 136 -8.52 15.53 5.80
C SER A 136 -8.73 17.02 6.06
N ARG A 137 -8.95 17.41 7.32
CA ARG A 137 -9.07 18.82 7.71
C ARG A 137 -7.74 19.56 7.56
N ALA A 138 -6.63 18.96 7.96
CA ALA A 138 -5.30 19.54 7.82
C ALA A 138 -4.90 19.72 6.35
N LEU A 139 -5.17 18.70 5.51
CA LEU A 139 -4.92 18.79 4.06
C LEU A 139 -5.79 19.85 3.40
N SER A 140 -7.06 19.95 3.77
CA SER A 140 -7.96 20.95 3.18
C SER A 140 -7.45 22.37 3.45
N ARG A 141 -6.91 22.64 4.65
CA ARG A 141 -6.31 23.94 4.98
C ARG A 141 -5.02 24.20 4.19
N PHE A 142 -4.15 23.21 4.09
CA PHE A 142 -2.95 23.31 3.27
C PHE A 142 -3.29 23.66 1.80
N LEU A 143 -4.34 23.05 1.25
CA LEU A 143 -4.79 23.30 -0.13
C LEU A 143 -5.54 24.63 -0.29
N THR A 144 -6.13 25.19 0.76
CA THR A 144 -6.63 26.57 0.69
C THR A 144 -5.50 27.59 0.55
N THR A 145 -4.35 27.30 1.14
CA THR A 145 -3.13 28.13 1.03
C THR A 145 -2.39 27.88 -0.29
N ASN A 146 -2.45 26.64 -0.82
CA ASN A 146 -1.75 26.20 -2.02
C ASN A 146 -2.73 25.56 -3.05
N PRO A 147 -3.63 26.36 -3.67
CA PRO A 147 -4.71 25.84 -4.51
C PRO A 147 -4.21 25.26 -5.85
N ASP A 148 -3.04 25.69 -6.32
CA ASP A 148 -2.35 25.17 -7.49
C ASP A 148 -1.96 23.70 -7.37
N MET A 149 -1.72 23.24 -6.13
CA MET A 149 -1.32 21.86 -5.85
C MET A 149 -2.48 20.85 -5.89
N GLU A 150 -3.75 21.31 -5.97
CA GLU A 150 -4.96 20.47 -5.86
C GLU A 150 -4.96 19.25 -6.80
N ASN A 151 -4.40 19.45 -8.00
CA ASN A 151 -4.32 18.47 -9.09
C ASN A 151 -2.92 17.88 -9.28
N GLU A 152 -1.97 18.21 -8.39
CA GLU A 152 -0.67 17.57 -8.44
C GLU A 152 -0.79 16.08 -8.15
N ARG A 153 0.01 15.29 -8.86
CA ARG A 153 0.05 13.83 -8.73
C ARG A 153 0.16 13.37 -7.27
N SER A 154 1.02 14.01 -6.49
CA SER A 154 1.29 13.68 -5.09
C SER A 154 0.03 13.85 -4.23
N ILE A 155 -0.65 14.99 -4.35
CA ILE A 155 -1.92 15.29 -3.67
C ILE A 155 -3.01 14.31 -4.08
N LEU A 156 -3.14 14.00 -5.38
CA LEU A 156 -4.10 13.03 -5.88
C LEU A 156 -3.84 11.63 -5.31
N MET A 157 -2.57 11.21 -5.24
CA MET A 157 -2.17 9.94 -4.63
C MET A 157 -2.55 9.88 -3.15
N LEU A 158 -2.27 10.95 -2.40
CA LEU A 158 -2.65 11.05 -0.98
C LEU A 158 -4.17 10.96 -0.78
N LYS A 159 -4.96 11.66 -1.61
CA LYS A 159 -6.43 11.57 -1.60
C LYS A 159 -6.91 10.14 -1.92
N MET A 160 -6.26 9.46 -2.86
CA MET A 160 -6.58 8.08 -3.23
C MET A 160 -6.33 7.13 -2.06
N HIS A 161 -5.14 7.17 -1.47
CA HIS A 161 -4.78 6.35 -0.32
C HIS A 161 -5.67 6.62 0.89
N HIS A 162 -5.99 7.89 1.18
CA HIS A 162 -6.91 8.24 2.25
C HIS A 162 -8.27 7.59 2.03
N THR A 163 -8.80 7.69 0.81
CA THR A 163 -10.08 7.05 0.42
C THR A 163 -9.99 5.53 0.59
N PHE A 164 -8.99 4.90 -0.02
CA PHE A 164 -8.76 3.46 0.02
C PHE A 164 -8.63 2.92 1.46
N MET A 165 -7.89 3.63 2.31
CA MET A 165 -7.70 3.25 3.72
C MET A 165 -9.03 3.18 4.48
N GLY A 166 -10.03 4.01 4.12
CA GLY A 166 -11.35 3.94 4.78
C GLY A 166 -12.09 2.65 4.48
N ILE A 167 -11.96 2.15 3.26
CA ILE A 167 -12.51 0.86 2.87
C ILE A 167 -11.77 -0.24 3.64
N ASN A 168 -10.44 -0.26 3.59
CA ASN A 168 -9.63 -1.30 4.22
C ASN A 168 -9.85 -1.40 5.75
N THR A 169 -9.94 -0.27 6.44
CA THR A 169 -10.19 -0.26 7.89
C THR A 169 -11.60 -0.73 8.26
N ALA A 170 -12.57 -0.56 7.36
CA ALA A 170 -13.91 -1.09 7.56
C ALA A 170 -14.00 -2.58 7.21
N VAL A 171 -13.20 -3.06 6.26
CA VAL A 171 -13.11 -4.49 5.88
C VAL A 171 -12.72 -5.37 7.06
N GLY A 172 -11.85 -4.93 7.97
CA GLY A 172 -11.54 -5.69 9.19
C GLY A 172 -12.77 -6.02 10.03
N ARG A 173 -13.69 -5.04 10.18
CA ARG A 173 -14.97 -5.21 10.90
C ARG A 173 -15.97 -6.04 10.09
N ILE A 174 -15.96 -5.88 8.77
CA ILE A 174 -16.87 -6.52 7.82
C ILE A 174 -16.46 -7.94 7.46
N GLY A 175 -15.19 -8.32 7.62
CA GLY A 175 -14.70 -9.68 7.34
C GLY A 175 -15.41 -10.76 8.18
N LEU A 176 -16.03 -10.36 9.30
CA LEU A 176 -16.88 -11.17 10.15
C LEU A 176 -18.32 -11.31 9.65
N VAL A 177 -18.72 -10.52 8.64
CA VAL A 177 -20.03 -10.57 8.00
C VAL A 177 -19.91 -11.49 6.77
N PRO A 178 -20.77 -12.53 6.66
CA PRO A 178 -20.70 -13.48 5.55
C PRO A 178 -21.25 -12.93 4.23
N ASP A 179 -21.82 -11.72 4.24
CA ASP A 179 -22.45 -11.09 3.09
C ASP A 179 -21.50 -10.12 2.37
N GLU A 180 -21.17 -10.42 1.11
CA GLU A 180 -20.34 -9.55 0.26
C GLU A 180 -21.12 -8.33 -0.26
N CYS A 181 -22.44 -8.24 -0.10
CA CYS A 181 -23.23 -7.06 -0.46
C CYS A 181 -22.95 -5.86 0.46
N VAL A 182 -22.38 -6.10 1.63
CA VAL A 182 -21.92 -5.06 2.58
C VAL A 182 -21.01 -4.00 1.93
N PHE A 183 -20.28 -4.38 0.87
CA PHE A 183 -19.41 -3.48 0.13
C PHE A 183 -20.16 -2.40 -0.66
N ASP A 184 -21.48 -2.54 -0.85
CA ASP A 184 -22.32 -1.52 -1.50
C ASP A 184 -22.26 -0.18 -0.76
N SER A 185 -22.06 -0.22 0.56
CA SER A 185 -21.89 0.98 1.38
C SER A 185 -20.66 1.83 0.98
N PHE A 186 -19.72 1.26 0.22
CA PHE A 186 -18.52 1.94 -0.27
C PHE A 186 -18.58 2.32 -1.75
N ILE A 187 -19.71 2.15 -2.45
CA ILE A 187 -19.81 2.48 -3.89
C ILE A 187 -19.35 3.92 -4.19
N THR A 188 -19.73 4.89 -3.37
CA THR A 188 -19.28 6.29 -3.53
C THR A 188 -17.76 6.42 -3.41
N MET A 189 -17.15 5.67 -2.48
CA MET A 189 -15.70 5.66 -2.30
C MET A 189 -14.99 4.94 -3.45
N PHE A 190 -15.55 3.84 -3.96
CA PHE A 190 -15.02 3.16 -5.15
C PHE A 190 -15.02 4.07 -6.38
N LYS A 191 -16.12 4.78 -6.62
CA LYS A 191 -16.21 5.78 -7.70
C LYS A 191 -15.15 6.87 -7.53
N ARG A 192 -14.96 7.36 -6.29
CA ARG A 192 -13.92 8.35 -5.99
C ARG A 192 -12.50 7.82 -6.24
N ILE A 193 -12.21 6.56 -5.91
CA ILE A 193 -10.91 5.94 -6.20
C ILE A 193 -10.67 5.88 -7.71
N VAL A 194 -11.64 5.42 -8.50
CA VAL A 194 -11.53 5.35 -9.96
C VAL A 194 -11.27 6.72 -10.57
N GLU A 195 -12.00 7.73 -10.10
CA GLU A 195 -11.81 9.12 -10.54
C GLU A 195 -10.38 9.61 -10.22
N LEU A 196 -9.92 9.44 -8.97
CA LEU A 196 -8.57 9.85 -8.56
C LEU A 196 -7.50 9.11 -9.36
N CYS A 197 -7.62 7.80 -9.57
CA CYS A 197 -6.67 7.03 -10.38
C CYS A 197 -6.63 7.52 -11.83
N SER A 198 -7.77 7.92 -12.40
CA SER A 198 -7.82 8.49 -13.75
C SER A 198 -7.05 9.82 -13.82
N GLN A 199 -7.25 10.70 -12.83
CA GLN A 199 -6.54 11.98 -12.72
C GLN A 199 -5.04 11.78 -12.48
N ILE A 200 -4.65 10.80 -11.67
CA ILE A 200 -3.25 10.43 -11.39
C ILE A 200 -2.54 10.03 -12.69
N ILE A 201 -3.18 9.21 -13.54
CA ILE A 201 -2.63 8.78 -14.83
C ILE A 201 -2.54 9.95 -15.80
N ALA A 202 -3.58 10.79 -15.85
CA ALA A 202 -3.55 12.00 -16.69
C ALA A 202 -2.40 12.94 -16.28
N ALA A 203 -2.18 13.14 -14.98
CA ALA A 203 -1.07 13.94 -14.47
C ALA A 203 0.31 13.32 -14.79
N GLU A 204 0.43 11.98 -14.83
CA GLU A 204 1.65 11.29 -15.27
C GLU A 204 1.93 11.45 -16.77
N SER A 205 0.88 11.48 -17.60
CA SER A 205 1.03 11.57 -19.06
C SER A 205 1.68 12.88 -19.53
N ASN A 206 1.62 13.92 -18.71
CA ASN A 206 2.27 15.22 -18.96
C ASN A 206 3.76 15.23 -18.60
N LEU A 207 4.29 14.16 -17.99
CA LEU A 207 5.71 14.07 -17.64
C LEU A 207 6.52 13.57 -18.84
N GLU A 208 7.55 14.30 -19.25
CA GLU A 208 8.42 13.99 -20.41
C GLU A 208 9.08 12.59 -20.38
N ARG A 209 9.05 11.93 -19.22
CA ARG A 209 9.40 10.51 -19.09
C ARG A 209 8.37 9.84 -18.19
N PRO A 210 7.70 8.76 -18.64
CA PRO A 210 7.01 7.87 -17.72
C PRO A 210 8.09 7.27 -16.81
N ARG A 211 8.21 7.80 -15.58
CA ARG A 211 9.00 7.10 -14.56
C ARG A 211 8.31 5.75 -14.43
N ARG A 212 9.02 4.67 -14.74
CA ARG A 212 8.69 3.34 -14.21
C ARG A 212 8.92 3.45 -12.71
N ILE A 213 7.89 3.95 -12.02
CA ILE A 213 7.93 4.21 -10.60
C ILE A 213 7.92 2.83 -9.93
N PHE A 214 9.10 2.33 -9.60
CA PHE A 214 9.22 1.36 -8.52
C PHE A 214 8.99 2.13 -7.22
N CYS A 215 7.72 2.34 -6.88
CA CYS A 215 7.32 2.83 -5.57
C CYS A 215 6.90 1.60 -4.76
N LEU A 216 7.50 1.48 -3.58
CA LEU A 216 7.20 0.41 -2.63
C LEU A 216 5.96 0.74 -1.79
N ASP A 217 5.38 1.93 -1.96
CA ASP A 217 4.06 2.26 -1.42
C ASP A 217 2.96 1.67 -2.31
N THR A 218 1.84 1.29 -1.71
CA THR A 218 0.65 0.76 -2.41
C THR A 218 0.16 1.73 -3.47
N GLY A 219 0.62 1.63 -4.72
CA GLY A 219 0.14 2.56 -5.75
C GLY A 219 -1.31 2.32 -6.16
N ILE A 220 -1.65 2.60 -7.41
CA ILE A 220 -3.04 2.51 -7.84
C ILE A 220 -3.51 1.06 -8.08
N ILE A 221 -2.59 0.10 -8.25
CA ILE A 221 -2.94 -1.27 -8.67
C ILE A 221 -3.84 -1.93 -7.62
N THR A 222 -3.43 -1.94 -6.35
CA THR A 222 -4.22 -2.58 -5.28
C THR A 222 -5.57 -1.91 -5.11
N ALA A 223 -5.62 -0.58 -5.15
CA ALA A 223 -6.86 0.17 -5.00
C ALA A 223 -7.85 -0.17 -6.13
N LEU A 224 -7.40 -0.19 -7.38
CA LEU A 224 -8.21 -0.54 -8.53
C LEU A 224 -8.63 -2.02 -8.53
N PHE A 225 -7.76 -2.92 -8.11
CA PHE A 225 -8.09 -4.35 -7.98
C PHE A 225 -9.23 -4.56 -6.98
N ILE A 226 -9.16 -3.90 -5.83
CA ILE A 226 -10.24 -3.94 -4.84
C ILE A 226 -11.53 -3.34 -5.40
N VAL A 227 -11.47 -2.23 -6.15
CA VAL A 227 -12.67 -1.69 -6.82
C VAL A 227 -13.26 -2.72 -7.79
N ALA A 228 -12.44 -3.29 -8.68
CA ALA A 228 -12.90 -4.20 -9.73
C ALA A 228 -13.52 -5.50 -9.16
N THR A 229 -13.00 -5.99 -8.03
CA THR A 229 -13.44 -7.25 -7.40
C THR A 229 -14.50 -7.05 -6.32
N LYS A 230 -14.45 -5.96 -5.54
CA LYS A 230 -15.36 -5.74 -4.38
C LYS A 230 -16.53 -4.78 -4.64
N CYS A 231 -16.48 -3.94 -5.67
CA CYS A 231 -17.64 -3.16 -6.06
C CYS A 231 -18.67 -4.07 -6.78
N ARG A 232 -19.98 -3.78 -6.62
CA ARG A 232 -21.07 -4.43 -7.38
C ARG A 232 -21.63 -3.56 -8.50
N ASP A 233 -21.23 -2.28 -8.56
CA ASP A 233 -21.63 -1.36 -9.65
C ASP A 233 -20.78 -1.64 -10.91
N GLY A 234 -21.37 -2.29 -11.90
CA GLY A 234 -20.72 -2.76 -13.12
C GLY A 234 -19.89 -1.68 -13.83
N PRO A 235 -20.44 -0.49 -14.14
CA PRO A 235 -19.67 0.59 -14.77
C PRO A 235 -18.40 0.97 -14.01
N THR A 236 -18.48 1.06 -12.68
CA THR A 236 -17.31 1.38 -11.84
C THR A 236 -16.27 0.27 -11.87
N ARG A 237 -16.70 -1.01 -11.84
CA ARG A 237 -15.80 -2.18 -11.91
C ARG A 237 -15.04 -2.23 -13.23
N TRP A 238 -15.77 -2.13 -14.33
CA TRP A 238 -15.20 -2.18 -15.68
C TRP A 238 -14.27 -1.00 -15.94
N LYS A 239 -14.61 0.19 -15.41
CA LYS A 239 -13.70 1.34 -15.49
C LYS A 239 -12.40 1.10 -14.72
N ALA A 240 -12.46 0.51 -13.53
CA ALA A 240 -11.25 0.17 -12.78
C ALA A 240 -10.37 -0.85 -13.53
N HIS A 241 -11.00 -1.86 -14.15
CA HIS A 241 -10.30 -2.82 -15.01
C HIS A 241 -9.64 -2.14 -16.22
N GLU A 242 -10.35 -1.24 -16.91
CA GLU A 242 -9.82 -0.48 -18.05
C GLU A 242 -8.58 0.34 -17.66
N ILE A 243 -8.61 0.95 -16.47
CA ILE A 243 -7.47 1.70 -15.95
C ILE A 243 -6.28 0.75 -15.68
N LEU A 244 -6.51 -0.39 -15.03
CA LEU A 244 -5.45 -1.37 -14.76
C LEU A 244 -4.74 -1.82 -16.05
N ILE A 245 -5.50 -2.21 -17.08
CA ILE A 245 -4.94 -2.74 -18.32
C ILE A 245 -4.21 -1.67 -19.15
N SER A 246 -4.68 -0.41 -19.14
CA SER A 246 -4.07 0.68 -19.90
C SER A 246 -2.86 1.32 -19.19
N SER A 247 -2.68 1.06 -17.89
CA SER A 247 -1.69 1.76 -17.08
C SER A 247 -0.25 1.21 -17.15
N ASP A 248 -0.04 0.03 -17.76
CA ASP A 248 1.24 -0.69 -17.95
C ASP A 248 2.30 -0.40 -16.86
N ARG A 249 2.00 -0.82 -15.62
CA ARG A 249 2.82 -0.48 -14.45
C ARG A 249 3.13 -1.66 -13.55
N GLN A 250 4.26 -1.52 -12.86
CA GLN A 250 4.76 -2.46 -11.86
C GLN A 250 4.91 -1.72 -10.52
N GLU A 251 4.13 -2.10 -9.52
CA GLU A 251 4.16 -1.53 -8.16
C GLU A 251 4.57 -2.65 -7.19
N GLY A 252 5.83 -2.62 -6.72
CA GLY A 252 6.42 -3.73 -5.99
C GLY A 252 6.35 -5.04 -6.79
N ILE A 253 5.65 -6.03 -6.25
CA ILE A 253 5.42 -7.34 -6.89
C ILE A 253 4.17 -7.37 -7.78
N LEU A 254 3.35 -6.33 -7.75
CA LEU A 254 2.10 -6.28 -8.52
C LEU A 254 2.34 -5.72 -9.92
N ASN A 255 1.84 -6.43 -10.92
CA ASN A 255 1.83 -5.99 -12.31
C ASN A 255 0.40 -5.65 -12.73
N SER A 256 0.17 -4.46 -13.29
CA SER A 256 -1.19 -3.98 -13.56
C SER A 256 -1.94 -4.83 -14.58
N ILE A 257 -1.25 -5.38 -15.58
CA ILE A 257 -1.84 -6.23 -16.63
C ILE A 257 -2.23 -7.60 -16.06
N LEU A 258 -1.34 -8.22 -15.28
CA LEU A 258 -1.65 -9.50 -14.62
C LEU A 258 -2.80 -9.33 -13.62
N THR A 259 -2.78 -8.26 -12.82
CA THR A 259 -3.86 -7.92 -11.90
C THR A 259 -5.18 -7.65 -12.64
N ALA A 260 -5.15 -6.97 -13.79
CA ALA A 260 -6.33 -6.77 -14.63
C ALA A 260 -6.92 -8.09 -15.13
N ARG A 261 -6.08 -9.04 -15.55
CA ARG A 261 -6.51 -10.37 -16.01
C ARG A 261 -7.28 -11.13 -14.92
N VAL A 262 -6.74 -11.11 -13.69
CA VAL A 262 -7.39 -11.69 -12.51
C VAL A 262 -8.72 -10.99 -12.20
N ALA A 263 -8.72 -9.66 -12.17
CA ALA A 263 -9.94 -8.88 -11.91
C ALA A 263 -11.03 -9.13 -12.97
N LYS A 264 -10.66 -9.21 -14.25
CA LYS A 264 -11.57 -9.53 -15.35
C LYS A 264 -12.25 -10.87 -15.14
N ARG A 265 -11.48 -11.91 -14.77
CA ARG A 265 -12.04 -13.24 -14.50
C ARG A 265 -13.08 -13.23 -13.39
N VAL A 266 -12.81 -12.50 -12.31
CA VAL A 266 -13.78 -12.29 -11.21
C VAL A 266 -15.06 -11.64 -11.73
N ILE A 267 -14.94 -10.56 -12.52
CA ILE A 267 -16.10 -9.86 -13.08
C ILE A 267 -16.91 -10.80 -13.98
N GLU A 268 -16.26 -11.53 -14.89
CA GLU A 268 -16.92 -12.45 -15.82
C GLU A 268 -17.71 -13.54 -15.09
N ILE A 269 -17.13 -14.16 -14.06
CA ILE A 269 -17.81 -15.20 -13.28
C ILE A 269 -19.06 -14.65 -12.60
N GLU A 270 -18.94 -13.49 -11.93
CA GLU A 270 -20.07 -12.89 -11.21
C GLU A 270 -21.19 -12.41 -12.15
N GLU A 271 -20.81 -11.81 -13.28
CA GLU A 271 -21.72 -11.18 -14.25
C GLU A 271 -22.25 -12.16 -15.31
N THR A 272 -21.84 -13.43 -15.28
CA THR A 272 -22.21 -14.43 -16.31
C THR A 272 -23.73 -14.51 -16.52
N GLY A 273 -24.17 -14.30 -17.75
CA GLY A 273 -25.58 -14.42 -18.15
C GLY A 273 -26.49 -13.28 -17.68
N LEU A 274 -25.93 -12.18 -17.16
CA LEU A 274 -26.69 -10.98 -16.79
C LEU A 274 -26.66 -9.93 -17.91
N LYS A 275 -27.70 -9.09 -17.99
CA LYS A 275 -27.82 -8.05 -19.02
C LYS A 275 -27.09 -6.77 -18.59
N GLN A 276 -26.25 -6.24 -19.47
CA GLN A 276 -25.50 -5.00 -19.24
C GLN A 276 -26.31 -3.73 -19.60
N PRO A 277 -26.06 -2.58 -18.96
CA PRO A 277 -25.15 -2.38 -17.83
C PRO A 277 -25.73 -2.91 -16.52
N LEU A 278 -24.89 -3.49 -15.66
CA LEU A 278 -25.29 -3.99 -14.34
C LEU A 278 -25.08 -2.95 -13.24
N PHE A 279 -26.12 -2.72 -12.45
CA PHE A 279 -26.01 -1.96 -11.21
C PHE A 279 -25.93 -2.91 -10.02
N ALA A 280 -25.60 -2.37 -8.85
CA ALA A 280 -25.43 -3.18 -7.65
C ALA A 280 -26.65 -4.05 -7.35
N ALA A 281 -27.87 -3.52 -7.54
CA ALA A 281 -29.12 -4.24 -7.33
C ALA A 281 -29.30 -5.48 -8.24
N ASP A 282 -28.68 -5.48 -9.41
CA ASP A 282 -28.85 -6.53 -10.43
C ASP A 282 -27.92 -7.75 -10.20
N LEU A 283 -26.88 -7.61 -9.37
CA LEU A 283 -25.90 -8.66 -9.09
C LEU A 283 -26.16 -9.30 -7.71
N PRO A 284 -26.75 -10.50 -7.61
CA PRO A 284 -27.08 -11.11 -6.32
C PRO A 284 -25.85 -11.50 -5.49
N GLY A 285 -25.98 -11.41 -4.17
CA GLY A 285 -24.90 -11.73 -3.22
C GLY A 285 -24.32 -13.14 -3.35
N PHE A 286 -25.14 -14.15 -3.67
CA PHE A 286 -24.67 -15.54 -3.81
C PHE A 286 -23.71 -15.75 -4.99
N ARG A 287 -23.70 -14.84 -5.96
CA ARG A 287 -22.74 -14.89 -7.09
C ARG A 287 -21.39 -14.30 -6.70
N ARG A 288 -21.31 -13.55 -5.60
CA ARG A 288 -20.12 -12.81 -5.23
C ARG A 288 -18.99 -13.73 -4.79
N LEU A 289 -17.79 -13.39 -5.24
CA LEU A 289 -16.54 -14.02 -4.82
C LEU A 289 -16.00 -13.32 -3.57
N ALA A 290 -15.67 -14.12 -2.57
CA ALA A 290 -15.16 -13.67 -1.29
C ALA A 290 -13.67 -13.38 -1.30
N GLY A 291 -12.90 -14.10 -2.12
CA GLY A 291 -11.45 -13.97 -2.17
C GLY A 291 -10.84 -14.45 -3.46
N VAL A 292 -9.60 -14.03 -3.67
CA VAL A 292 -8.74 -14.45 -4.78
C VAL A 292 -7.38 -14.77 -4.19
N GLU A 293 -6.85 -15.94 -4.52
CA GLU A 293 -5.48 -16.35 -4.20
C GLU A 293 -4.75 -16.62 -5.50
N VAL A 294 -3.49 -16.20 -5.58
CA VAL A 294 -2.65 -16.42 -6.75
C VAL A 294 -1.36 -17.07 -6.26
N ASP A 295 -1.06 -18.27 -6.75
CA ASP A 295 0.17 -18.99 -6.45
C ASP A 295 1.06 -19.01 -7.70
N PHE A 296 2.28 -18.50 -7.59
CA PHE A 296 3.24 -18.48 -8.69
C PHE A 296 4.11 -19.74 -8.60
N GLY A 297 4.12 -20.54 -9.67
CA GLY A 297 4.99 -21.71 -9.75
C GLY A 297 6.46 -21.27 -9.62
N GLN A 298 7.19 -21.87 -8.67
CA GLN A 298 8.53 -21.40 -8.31
C GLN A 298 9.54 -21.43 -9.46
N ASP A 299 9.31 -22.27 -10.47
CA ASP A 299 10.21 -22.49 -11.62
C ASP A 299 9.47 -22.55 -12.97
N SER A 300 8.18 -22.23 -13.00
CA SER A 300 7.35 -22.26 -14.22
C SER A 300 6.83 -20.86 -14.55
N LYS A 301 6.66 -20.56 -15.84
CA LYS A 301 5.90 -19.37 -16.31
C LYS A 301 4.39 -19.59 -16.11
N GLN A 302 3.99 -20.14 -14.97
CA GLN A 302 2.61 -20.51 -14.68
C GLN A 302 2.20 -19.96 -13.31
N ALA A 303 0.96 -19.52 -13.22
CA ALA A 303 0.31 -19.12 -11.99
C ALA A 303 -1.00 -19.88 -11.81
N THR A 304 -1.26 -20.33 -10.60
CA THR A 304 -2.54 -20.94 -10.22
C THR A 304 -3.38 -19.90 -9.50
N VAL A 305 -4.56 -19.61 -10.04
CA VAL A 305 -5.52 -18.66 -9.46
C VAL A 305 -6.66 -19.45 -8.82
N ARG A 306 -6.89 -19.22 -7.53
CA ARG A 306 -8.02 -19.78 -6.78
C ARG A 306 -9.01 -18.68 -6.45
N LEU A 307 -10.25 -18.85 -6.88
CA LEU A 307 -11.35 -17.94 -6.65
C LEU A 307 -12.26 -18.57 -5.60
N LEU A 308 -12.53 -17.85 -4.52
CA LEU A 308 -13.18 -18.39 -3.33
C LEU A 308 -14.61 -17.87 -3.21
N HIS A 309 -15.59 -18.76 -3.02
CA HIS A 309 -16.92 -18.40 -2.53
C HIS A 309 -16.98 -18.56 -1.01
N ARG A 310 -17.69 -17.64 -0.33
CA ARG A 310 -18.09 -17.87 1.07
C ARG A 310 -19.22 -18.90 1.09
N SER A 311 -19.10 -19.92 1.93
CA SER A 311 -20.20 -20.83 2.22
C SER A 311 -21.30 -20.08 2.98
N PRO A 312 -22.58 -20.09 2.54
CA PRO A 312 -23.66 -19.34 3.20
C PRO A 312 -23.97 -19.80 4.64
N LEU A 313 -23.58 -21.03 5.02
CA LEU A 313 -24.11 -21.72 6.19
C LEU A 313 -23.11 -21.97 7.31
N ALA A 314 -21.85 -21.58 7.14
CA ALA A 314 -20.84 -21.91 8.12
C ALA A 314 -19.95 -20.72 8.40
N GLY A 315 -19.89 -20.36 9.69
CA GLY A 315 -18.91 -19.40 10.17
C GLY A 315 -17.48 -19.87 9.86
N PRO A 316 -16.49 -19.00 10.09
CA PRO A 316 -15.09 -19.40 9.98
C PRO A 316 -14.84 -20.63 10.88
N PRO A 317 -14.27 -21.76 10.41
CA PRO A 317 -13.71 -22.07 9.09
C PRO A 317 -14.43 -23.27 8.43
N ALA A 318 -15.45 -23.04 7.61
CA ALA A 318 -16.01 -24.11 6.78
C ALA A 318 -15.25 -24.30 5.46
N PRO A 319 -15.38 -25.48 4.82
CA PRO A 319 -14.87 -25.71 3.47
C PRO A 319 -15.45 -24.65 2.52
N GLN A 320 -14.56 -23.81 2.01
CA GLN A 320 -14.85 -22.80 0.99
C GLN A 320 -15.01 -23.53 -0.34
N GLN A 321 -16.09 -23.27 -1.07
CA GLN A 321 -16.17 -23.70 -2.46
C GLN A 321 -15.19 -22.83 -3.26
N SER A 322 -14.22 -23.45 -3.92
CA SER A 322 -13.21 -22.75 -4.73
C SER A 322 -13.26 -23.18 -6.20
N ILE A 323 -12.92 -22.25 -7.07
CA ILE A 323 -12.64 -22.48 -8.49
C ILE A 323 -11.13 -22.32 -8.65
N GLU A 324 -10.45 -23.37 -9.12
CA GLU A 324 -9.00 -23.37 -9.34
C GLU A 324 -8.72 -23.37 -10.84
N GLU A 325 -7.89 -22.43 -11.29
CA GLU A 325 -7.49 -22.28 -12.68
C GLU A 325 -5.98 -22.12 -12.79
N THR A 326 -5.34 -22.79 -13.75
CA THR A 326 -3.91 -22.65 -14.03
C THR A 326 -3.70 -21.83 -15.29
N TRP A 327 -2.90 -20.76 -15.19
CA TRP A 327 -2.68 -19.78 -16.25
C TRP A 327 -1.20 -19.74 -16.64
N GLU A 328 -0.94 -19.58 -17.93
CA GLU A 328 0.40 -19.23 -18.42
C GLU A 328 0.62 -17.71 -18.36
N LEU A 329 1.80 -17.30 -17.89
CA LEU A 329 2.20 -15.92 -17.66
C LEU A 329 2.81 -15.28 -18.91
#